data_AF-A0A926B8L8-F1
#
_entry.id   AF-A0A926B8L8-F1
#
_cell.length_a   1.000
_cell.length_b   1.000
_cell.length_c   1.000
_cell.angle_alpha   90.00
_cell.angle_beta   90.00
_cell.angle_gamma   90.00
#
_symmetry.space_group_name_H-M   'P 1'
#
loop_
_entity.id
_entity.type
_entity.pdbx_description
1 polymer ?
#
loop_
_entity_poly.entity_id
_entity_poly.type
_entity_poly.pdbx_seq_one_letter_code
_entity_poly.pdbx_strand_id
1 'polypeptide(L)' 'MADQEQAALRLQAARLRQEHADYDAAVNAMEVAGCDRLQIQRMKKKKLNVKDRLQDLEDQIIPDISA' A
#
# COMPACT_ATOMS: atom_id res chain seq x y z
N MET A 1 5.80 -17.91 20.18
CA MET A 1 4.58 -17.11 19.90
C MET A 1 4.93 -15.78 19.23
N ALA A 2 5.93 -15.02 19.71
CA ALA A 2 6.40 -13.78 19.06
C ALA A 2 6.79 -13.94 17.57
N ASP A 3 7.42 -15.04 17.17
CA ASP A 3 7.78 -15.27 15.77
C ASP A 3 6.57 -15.46 14.83
N GLN A 4 5.48 -16.05 15.32
CA GLN A 4 4.26 -16.23 14.52
C GLN A 4 3.55 -14.90 14.27
N GLU A 5 3.58 -14.01 15.26
CA GLU A 5 2.98 -12.68 15.18
C GLU A 5 3.77 -11.80 14.19
N GLN A 6 5.11 -11.84 14.26
CA GLN A 6 5.97 -11.19 13.27
C GLN A 6 5.79 -11.76 11.85
N ALA A 7 5.67 -13.08 11.71
CA ALA A 7 5.42 -13.71 10.41
C ALA A 7 4.06 -13.29 9.83
N ALA A 8 3.02 -13.21 10.67
CA ALA A 8 1.69 -12.76 10.26
C ALA A 8 1.69 -11.29 9.81
N LEU A 9 2.37 -10.41 10.54
CA LEU A 9 2.55 -9.00 10.17
C LEU A 9 3.31 -8.86 8.84
N ARG A 10 4.42 -9.58 8.66
CA ARG A 10 5.17 -9.60 7.38
C ARG A 10 4.31 -10.08 6.22
N LEU A 11 3.46 -11.09 6.44
CA LEU A 11 2.53 -11.58 5.43
C LEU A 11 1.46 -10.53 5.08
N GLN A 12 0.93 -9.79 6.06
CA GLN A 12 0.01 -8.68 5.80
C GLN A 12 0.70 -7.54 5.04
N ALA A 13 1.91 -7.15 5.43
CA ALA A 13 2.69 -6.14 4.72
C ALA A 13 2.92 -6.56 3.25
N ALA A 14 3.27 -7.82 3.01
CA ALA A 14 3.42 -8.34 1.65
C ALA A 14 2.13 -8.24 0.82
N ARG A 15 0.96 -8.55 1.42
CA ARG A 15 -0.34 -8.38 0.75
C ARG A 15 -0.64 -6.91 0.45
N LEU A 16 -0.42 -6.01 1.40
CA LEU A 16 -0.63 -4.57 1.21
C LEU A 16 0.32 -3.99 0.14
N ARG A 17 1.58 -4.47 0.07
CA ARG A 17 2.50 -4.09 -1.01
C ARG A 17 2.00 -4.55 -2.38
N GLN A 18 1.50 -5.77 -2.48
CA GLN A 18 0.90 -6.29 -3.71
C GLN A 18 -0.30 -5.42 -4.12
N GLU A 19 -1.20 -5.15 -3.18
CA GLU A 19 -2.39 -4.33 -3.41
C GLU A 19 -2.02 -2.90 -3.83
N HIS A 20 -0.99 -2.30 -3.21
CA HIS A 20 -0.46 -1.01 -3.60
C HIS A 20 0.09 -1.02 -5.04
N ALA A 21 0.82 -2.07 -5.43
CA ALA A 21 1.33 -2.24 -6.79
C ALA A 21 0.19 -2.38 -7.81
N ASP A 22 -0.88 -3.11 -7.45
CA ASP A 22 -2.08 -3.25 -8.28
C ASP A 22 -2.79 -1.89 -8.48
N TYR A 23 -2.92 -1.09 -7.41
CA TYR A 23 -3.43 0.28 -7.52
C TYR A 23 -2.54 1.16 -8.39
N ASP A 24 -1.22 0.99 -8.33
CA ASP A 24 -0.28 1.75 -9.15
C ASP A 24 -0.41 1.40 -10.63
N ALA A 25 -0.50 0.10 -10.94
CA ALA A 25 -0.74 -0.39 -12.29
C ALA A 25 -2.09 0.10 -12.83
N ALA A 26 -3.14 0.08 -12.00
CA ALA A 26 -4.46 0.59 -12.36
C ALA A 26 -4.44 2.10 -12.64
N VAL A 27 -3.76 2.90 -11.80
CA VAL A 27 -3.60 4.34 -12.02
C VAL A 27 -2.87 4.62 -13.33
N ASN A 28 -1.75 3.92 -13.59
CA ASN A 28 -1.01 4.07 -14.84
C ASN A 28 -1.86 3.67 -16.05
N ALA A 29 -2.59 2.56 -15.97
CA ALA A 29 -3.48 2.12 -17.04
C ALA A 29 -4.59 3.16 -17.31
N MET A 30 -5.16 3.76 -16.26
CA MET A 30 -6.14 4.83 -16.38
C MET A 30 -5.55 6.11 -16.98
N GLU A 31 -4.30 6.45 -16.66
CA GLU A 31 -3.59 7.59 -17.25
C GLU A 31 -3.33 7.36 -18.74
N VAL A 32 -2.88 6.16 -19.12
CA VAL A 32 -2.64 5.78 -20.53
C VAL A 32 -3.95 5.71 -21.32
N ALA A 33 -5.03 5.21 -20.70
CA ALA A 33 -6.36 5.15 -21.31
C ALA A 33 -7.03 6.53 -21.45
N GLY A 34 -6.46 7.59 -20.85
CA GLY A 34 -7.05 8.92 -20.87
C GLY A 34 -8.35 9.04 -20.07
N CYS A 35 -8.49 8.26 -18.98
CA CYS A 35 -9.64 8.34 -18.08
C CYS A 35 -9.76 9.72 -17.44
N ASP A 36 -10.96 10.00 -16.90
CA ASP A 36 -11.23 11.26 -16.23
C ASP A 36 -10.25 11.54 -15.09
N ARG A 37 -9.75 12.78 -15.06
CA ARG A 37 -8.80 13.26 -14.05
C ARG A 37 -9.33 13.10 -12.62
N LEU A 38 -10.65 13.20 -12.44
CA LEU A 38 -11.32 12.97 -11.16
C LEU A 38 -11.26 11.49 -10.72
N GLN A 39 -11.43 10.55 -11.66
CA GLN A 39 -11.32 9.12 -11.37
C GLN A 39 -9.88 8.74 -11.02
N ILE A 40 -8.91 9.26 -11.78
CA ILE A 40 -7.48 9.07 -11.50
C ILE A 40 -7.12 9.62 -10.12
N GLN A 41 -7.60 10.82 -9.77
CA GLN A 41 -7.38 11.40 -8.43
C GLN A 41 -7.98 10.55 -7.30
N ARG A 42 -9.20 10.02 -7.49
CA ARG A 42 -9.81 9.11 -6.51
C ARG A 42 -8.98 7.85 -6.33
N MET A 43 -8.44 7.30 -7.42
CA MET A 43 -7.64 6.09 -7.37
C MET A 43 -6.26 6.34 -6.72
N LYS A 44 -5.61 7.47 -7.03
CA LYS A 44 -4.39 7.92 -6.34
C LYS A 44 -4.62 8.13 -4.84
N LYS A 45 -5.77 8.66 -4.43
CA LYS A 45 -6.13 8.80 -3.01
C LYS A 45 -6.31 7.44 -2.32
N LYS A 46 -6.93 6.46 -3.00
CA LYS A 46 -7.01 5.08 -2.49
C LYS A 46 -5.63 4.45 -2.36
N LYS A 47 -4.78 4.60 -3.38
CA LYS A 47 -3.38 4.15 -3.36
C LYS A 47 -2.62 4.73 -2.16
N LEU A 48 -2.80 6.03 -1.89
CA LEU A 48 -2.17 6.70 -0.75
C LEU A 48 -2.60 6.07 0.58
N ASN A 49 -3.90 5.84 0.79
CA ASN A 49 -4.38 5.17 2.00
C ASN A 49 -3.80 3.76 2.19
N VAL A 50 -3.58 3.01 1.10
CA VAL A 50 -2.96 1.67 1.16
C VAL A 50 -1.49 1.79 1.53
N LYS A 51 -0.79 2.79 0.99
CA LYS A 51 0.59 3.10 1.36
C LYS A 51 0.71 3.49 2.83
N ASP A 52 -0.17 4.36 3.32
CA ASP A 52 -0.16 4.81 4.72
C ASP A 52 -0.36 3.61 5.66
N ARG A 53 -1.33 2.74 5.36
CA ARG A 53 -1.54 1.48 6.11
C ARG A 53 -0.35 0.54 6.03
N LEU A 54 0.33 0.47 4.88
CA LEU A 54 1.53 -0.34 4.74
C LEU A 54 2.63 0.21 5.64
N GLN A 55 2.80 1.52 5.67
CA GLN A 55 3.81 2.19 6.48
C GLN A 55 3.53 1.99 7.98
N ASP A 56 2.28 2.14 8.43
CA ASP A 56 1.88 1.83 9.81
C ASP A 56 2.20 0.38 10.21
N LEU A 57 2.11 -0.56 9.26
CA LEU A 57 2.37 -1.98 9.48
C LEU A 57 3.88 -2.28 9.46
N GLU A 58 4.62 -1.61 8.57
CA GLU A 58 6.08 -1.68 8.53
C GLU A 58 6.71 -1.08 9.78
N ASP A 59 6.19 0.04 10.30
CA ASP A 59 6.61 0.68 11.54
C ASP A 59 6.35 -0.22 12.77
N GLN A 60 5.29 -1.03 12.74
CA GLN A 60 5.04 -2.06 13.77
C GLN A 60 6.02 -3.25 13.67
N ILE A 61 6.51 -3.58 12.47
CA ILE A 61 7.46 -4.69 12.25
C ILE A 61 8.90 -4.23 12.54
N ILE A 62 9.23 -2.98 12.24
CA ILE A 62 10.55 -2.36 12.42
C ILE A 62 10.35 -1.16 13.36
N PRO A 63 10.47 -1.33 14.69
CA PRO A 63 10.09 -0.30 15.66
C PRO A 63 10.99 0.95 15.69
N ASP A 64 11.79 1.24 14.65
CA ASP A 64 13.01 2.04 14.83
C ASP A 64 13.43 2.93 13.65
N ILE A 65 12.52 3.56 12.88
CA ILE A 65 12.97 4.54 11.85
C ILE A 65 12.00 5.69 11.51
N SER A 66 11.31 6.28 12.49
CA SER A 66 10.75 7.64 12.32
C SER A 66 10.95 8.49 13.59
N ALA A 67 12.14 9.06 13.70
CA ALA A 67 12.49 10.21 14.54
C ALA A 67 12.73 11.43 13.66
#